data_AF-A0A2V9R1F8-F1
#
_entry.id   AF-A0A2V9R1F8-F1
#
_cell.length_a   1.000
_cell.length_b   1.000
_cell.length_c   1.000
_cell.angle_alpha   90.00
_cell.angle_beta   90.00
_cell.angle_gamma   90.00
#
_symmetry.space_group_name_H-M   'P 1'
#
loop_
_entity.id
_entity.type
_entity.pdbx_description
1 polymer ?
#
loop_
_entity_poly.entity_id
_entity_poly.type
_entity_poly.pdbx_seq_one_letter_code
_entity_poly.pdbx_strand_id
1 'polypeptide(L)'
;MCALYCPLGANIRTGSQACAPCHAEKFASQIRTSMARAATRAAESEQLKSHPKLAANFGAYGYELLTANGKAALSVSDGSHTTTKDLLWAVGDGRFGQTYLYRDHSGFYESQLSFYTRENGLATTTGHMDPRTLGAAAGGLTTSVMIRQCFGCHFTASTTEDQFRPDDAIPGLGCEACHGPGLQHVVLNTTQRDEAPGGDQLVMNPAKLSPADSVDFCDACHRTTADAQLQELVKGGVNNVRLQPYRLQKSKCWDTGDARITCMACHDPSSE
;
A
#
# COMPACT_ATOMS: atom_id res chain seq x y z
N MET A 1 20.29 -10.11 -38.45
CA MET A 1 19.20 -9.11 -38.57
C MET A 1 17.92 -9.71 -38.04
N CYS A 2 17.62 -9.46 -36.77
CA CYS A 2 16.26 -9.62 -36.24
C CYS A 2 16.10 -8.52 -35.19
N ALA A 3 15.85 -7.30 -35.68
CA ALA A 3 15.43 -6.21 -34.84
C ALA A 3 13.99 -6.52 -34.42
N LEU A 4 13.84 -7.00 -33.20
CA LEU A 4 12.53 -7.05 -32.53
C LEU A 4 12.04 -5.62 -32.42
N TYR A 5 11.07 -5.27 -33.26
CA TYR A 5 10.23 -4.09 -33.12
C TYR A 5 9.49 -4.22 -31.78
N CYS A 6 10.09 -3.70 -30.71
CA CYS A 6 9.35 -3.37 -29.49
C CYS A 6 8.61 -2.06 -29.80
N PRO A 7 7.27 -2.01 -29.75
CA PRO A 7 6.58 -0.76 -29.99
C PRO A 7 7.00 0.23 -28.90
N LEU A 8 7.53 1.38 -29.33
CA LEU A 8 8.00 2.51 -28.50
C LEU A 8 6.88 3.19 -27.66
N GLY A 9 5.76 2.51 -27.43
CA GLY A 9 4.62 2.97 -26.62
C GLY A 9 4.29 2.04 -25.44
N ALA A 10 5.17 1.11 -25.09
CA ALA A 10 4.87 0.13 -24.05
C ALA A 10 5.15 0.71 -22.64
N ASN A 11 4.12 0.71 -21.77
CA ASN A 11 4.15 1.06 -20.34
C ASN A 11 4.90 -0.01 -19.50
N ILE A 12 6.12 -0.34 -19.91
CA ILE A 12 6.90 -1.43 -19.32
C ILE A 12 7.64 -0.92 -18.09
N ARG A 13 7.48 -1.67 -17.01
CA ARG A 13 8.16 -1.44 -15.74
C ARG A 13 9.48 -2.19 -15.67
N THR A 14 10.47 -1.59 -15.04
CA THR A 14 11.81 -2.15 -14.89
C THR A 14 12.13 -2.58 -13.44
N GLY A 15 11.26 -2.22 -12.49
CA GLY A 15 11.46 -2.44 -11.07
C GLY A 15 12.42 -1.42 -10.43
N SER A 16 12.25 -1.15 -9.13
CA SER A 16 13.03 -0.15 -8.40
C SER A 16 14.55 -0.38 -8.46
N GLN A 17 15.00 -1.62 -8.61
CA GLN A 17 16.43 -1.97 -8.67
C GLN A 17 17.14 -1.34 -9.87
N ALA A 18 16.43 -1.15 -10.99
CA ALA A 18 17.00 -0.51 -12.18
C ALA A 18 17.27 0.99 -11.97
N CYS A 19 16.64 1.61 -10.96
CA CYS A 19 16.84 3.02 -10.62
C CYS A 19 18.12 3.24 -9.80
N ALA A 20 18.58 2.22 -9.06
CA ALA A 20 19.66 2.33 -8.09
C ALA A 20 21.01 2.80 -8.66
N PRO A 21 21.47 2.36 -9.84
CA PRO A 21 22.78 2.78 -10.37
C PRO A 21 22.91 4.29 -10.63
N CYS A 22 21.81 4.96 -10.99
CA CYS A 22 21.79 6.40 -11.27
C CYS A 22 21.26 7.23 -10.09
N HIS A 23 20.40 6.65 -9.24
CA HIS A 23 19.75 7.32 -8.11
C HIS A 23 20.08 6.64 -6.77
N ALA A 24 21.35 6.34 -6.52
CA ALA A 24 21.79 5.51 -5.41
C ALA A 24 21.31 6.01 -4.04
N GLU A 25 21.43 7.30 -3.75
CA GLU A 25 21.01 7.88 -2.47
C GLU A 25 19.49 7.76 -2.25
N LYS A 26 18.70 8.18 -3.26
CA LYS A 26 17.24 8.10 -3.22
C LYS A 26 16.76 6.66 -3.11
N PHE A 27 17.37 5.73 -3.85
CA PHE A 27 17.04 4.32 -3.74
C PHE A 27 17.32 3.79 -2.33
N ALA A 28 18.51 4.09 -1.79
CA ALA A 28 18.92 3.63 -0.47
C ALA A 28 17.96 4.11 0.63
N SER A 29 17.51 5.37 0.59
CA SER A 29 16.53 5.89 1.53
C SER A 29 15.12 5.34 1.27
N GLN A 30 14.68 5.33 0.01
CA GLN A 30 13.29 5.04 -0.34
C GLN A 30 12.88 3.62 0.05
N ILE A 31 13.74 2.61 -0.15
CA ILE A 31 13.40 1.22 0.20
C ILE A 31 13.17 0.99 1.71
N ARG A 32 13.54 1.95 2.57
CA ARG A 32 13.35 1.88 4.02
C ARG A 32 12.11 2.64 4.50
N THR A 33 11.50 3.45 3.63
CA THR A 33 10.31 4.25 3.92
C THR A 33 9.12 3.38 4.33
N SER A 34 8.14 4.00 4.98
CA SER A 34 6.85 3.34 5.26
C SER A 34 6.11 2.99 3.97
N MET A 35 6.21 3.82 2.94
CA MET A 35 5.60 3.58 1.63
C MET A 35 6.20 2.36 0.91
N ALA A 36 7.53 2.23 0.88
CA ALA A 36 8.18 1.06 0.29
C ALA A 36 7.86 -0.25 1.02
N ARG A 37 7.53 -0.17 2.32
CA ARG A 37 7.17 -1.32 3.16
C ARG A 37 5.67 -1.41 3.42
N ALA A 38 4.85 -0.72 2.63
CA ALA A 38 3.41 -0.66 2.82
C ALA A 38 2.71 -2.02 2.64
N ALA A 39 3.35 -3.00 1.99
CA ALA A 39 2.94 -4.40 2.06
C ALA A 39 4.15 -5.33 1.98
N THR A 40 3.97 -6.55 2.46
CA THR A 40 4.90 -7.67 2.30
C THR A 40 4.13 -8.98 2.24
N ARG A 41 4.79 -10.07 1.82
CA ARG A 41 4.24 -11.42 2.05
C ARG A 41 4.04 -11.63 3.54
N ALA A 42 2.92 -12.20 3.94
CA ALA A 42 2.60 -12.34 5.37
C ALA A 42 3.72 -13.08 6.13
N ALA A 43 4.25 -14.17 5.58
CA ALA A 43 5.37 -14.91 6.16
C ALA A 43 6.68 -14.13 6.24
N GLU A 44 6.82 -13.07 5.44
CA GLU A 44 8.00 -12.20 5.41
C GLU A 44 7.85 -10.94 6.27
N SER A 45 6.69 -10.75 6.92
CA SER A 45 6.49 -9.66 7.88
C SER A 45 7.43 -9.79 9.07
N GLU A 46 8.12 -8.71 9.41
CA GLU A 46 8.98 -8.65 10.60
C GLU A 46 8.18 -8.80 11.90
N GLN A 47 6.95 -8.30 11.94
CA GLN A 47 6.05 -8.43 13.07
C GLN A 47 5.67 -9.90 13.29
N LEU A 48 5.37 -10.63 12.21
CA LEU A 48 5.04 -12.05 12.27
C LEU A 48 6.27 -12.95 12.49
N LYS A 49 7.44 -12.57 11.97
CA LYS A 49 8.71 -13.27 12.26
C LYS A 49 9.15 -13.12 13.71
N SER A 50 8.97 -11.93 14.29
CA SER A 50 9.27 -11.67 15.71
C SER A 50 8.23 -12.27 16.66
N HIS A 51 7.01 -12.54 16.16
CA HIS A 51 5.93 -13.20 16.89
C HIS A 51 5.43 -14.43 16.14
N PRO A 52 6.25 -15.51 16.07
CA PRO A 52 5.94 -16.68 15.26
C PRO A 52 4.67 -17.41 15.72
N LYS A 53 4.21 -17.14 16.94
CA LYS A 53 2.93 -17.59 17.47
C LYS A 53 2.27 -16.47 18.25
N LEU A 54 1.07 -16.07 17.82
CA LEU A 54 0.19 -15.13 18.52
C LEU A 54 -1.13 -15.83 18.84
N ALA A 55 -1.68 -15.58 20.02
CA ALA A 55 -2.98 -16.09 20.40
C ALA A 55 -3.80 -14.99 21.08
N ALA A 56 -5.10 -14.97 20.83
CA ALA A 56 -6.02 -14.03 21.44
C ALA A 56 -7.42 -14.64 21.55
N ASN A 57 -8.24 -14.09 22.44
CA ASN A 57 -9.66 -14.42 22.52
C ASN A 57 -10.46 -13.13 22.36
N PHE A 58 -11.42 -13.13 21.44
CA PHE A 58 -12.34 -12.01 21.21
C PHE A 58 -13.77 -12.53 21.15
N GLY A 59 -14.58 -12.11 22.13
CA GLY A 59 -15.94 -12.60 22.29
C GLY A 59 -15.98 -14.12 22.47
N ALA A 60 -16.74 -14.80 21.61
CA ALA A 60 -16.88 -16.26 21.63
C ALA A 60 -15.80 -17.01 20.84
N TYR A 61 -14.84 -16.31 20.23
CA TYR A 61 -13.87 -16.92 19.32
C TYR A 61 -12.44 -16.87 19.86
N GLY A 62 -11.76 -18.01 19.76
CA GLY A 62 -10.32 -18.13 19.98
C GLY A 62 -9.56 -17.99 18.66
N TYR A 63 -8.44 -17.29 18.70
CA TYR A 63 -7.61 -16.96 17.56
C TYR A 63 -6.18 -17.43 17.78
N GLU A 64 -5.59 -18.02 16.76
CA GLU A 64 -4.16 -18.33 16.70
C GLU A 64 -3.61 -17.90 15.36
N LEU A 65 -2.55 -17.09 15.36
CA LEU A 65 -1.77 -16.78 14.17
C LEU A 65 -0.41 -17.45 14.32
N LEU A 66 -0.07 -18.33 13.39
CA LEU A 66 1.16 -19.10 13.37
C LEU A 66 1.97 -18.77 12.12
N THR A 67 3.26 -18.46 12.30
CA THR A 67 4.24 -18.30 11.22
C THR A 67 5.30 -19.38 11.33
N ALA A 68 5.31 -20.31 10.38
CA ALA A 68 6.22 -21.45 10.35
C ALA A 68 6.48 -21.90 8.92
N ASN A 69 7.70 -22.39 8.64
CA ASN A 69 8.09 -22.97 7.36
C ASN A 69 7.79 -22.07 6.14
N GLY A 70 8.03 -20.77 6.27
CA GLY A 70 7.78 -19.78 5.20
C GLY A 70 6.29 -19.53 4.91
N LYS A 71 5.39 -19.89 5.84
CA LYS A 71 3.95 -19.65 5.75
C LYS A 71 3.45 -18.94 7.00
N ALA A 72 2.42 -18.11 6.84
CA ALA A 72 1.66 -17.53 7.94
C ALA A 72 0.19 -17.98 7.79
N ALA A 73 -0.43 -18.42 8.88
CA ALA A 73 -1.80 -18.90 8.89
C ALA A 73 -2.56 -18.35 10.10
N LEU A 74 -3.84 -18.02 9.89
CA LEU A 74 -4.78 -17.61 10.93
C LEU A 74 -5.79 -18.73 11.16
N SER A 75 -5.80 -19.30 12.35
CA SER A 75 -6.81 -20.24 12.83
C SER A 75 -7.79 -19.53 13.76
N VAL A 76 -9.08 -19.79 13.55
CA VAL A 76 -10.17 -19.25 14.37
C VAL A 76 -11.07 -20.39 14.81
N SER A 77 -11.43 -20.43 16.09
CA SER A 77 -12.29 -21.46 16.69
C SER A 77 -13.44 -20.86 17.50
N ASP A 78 -14.60 -21.49 17.45
CA ASP A 78 -15.76 -21.22 18.34
C ASP A 78 -15.85 -22.21 19.52
N GLY A 79 -14.78 -22.98 19.76
CA GLY A 79 -14.71 -24.04 20.77
C GLY A 79 -15.22 -25.41 20.31
N SER A 80 -16.01 -25.48 19.24
CA SER A 80 -16.50 -26.75 18.65
C SER A 80 -15.92 -27.01 17.26
N HIS A 81 -15.72 -25.95 16.48
CA HIS A 81 -15.19 -25.97 15.13
C HIS A 81 -13.97 -25.05 15.04
N THR A 82 -13.10 -25.33 14.07
CA THR A 82 -11.95 -24.49 13.75
C THR A 82 -11.87 -24.31 12.25
N THR A 83 -11.60 -23.09 11.80
CA THR A 83 -11.25 -22.77 10.42
C THR A 83 -9.86 -22.18 10.37
N THR A 84 -9.09 -22.49 9.33
CA THR A 84 -7.73 -21.98 9.13
C THR A 84 -7.64 -21.31 7.76
N LYS A 85 -7.00 -20.14 7.72
CA LYS A 85 -6.80 -19.34 6.51
C LYS A 85 -5.31 -19.07 6.33
N ASP A 86 -4.78 -19.45 5.17
CA ASP A 86 -3.41 -19.10 4.77
C ASP A 86 -3.36 -17.60 4.44
N LEU A 87 -2.52 -16.87 5.16
CA LEU A 87 -2.35 -15.44 4.97
C LEU A 87 -1.38 -15.19 3.81
N LEU A 88 -1.80 -14.36 2.85
CA LEU A 88 -1.03 -14.04 1.66
C LEU A 88 -0.15 -12.80 1.88
N TRP A 89 -0.76 -11.75 2.42
CA TRP A 89 -0.14 -10.43 2.53
C TRP A 89 -0.29 -9.88 3.95
N ALA A 90 0.74 -9.19 4.41
CA ALA A 90 0.65 -8.24 5.51
C ALA A 90 0.65 -6.83 4.91
N VAL A 91 -0.40 -6.08 5.21
CA VAL A 91 -0.65 -4.72 4.74
C VAL A 91 -0.34 -3.75 5.87
N GLY A 92 0.50 -2.76 5.58
CA GLY A 92 1.10 -1.84 6.54
C GLY A 92 2.58 -2.14 6.79
N ASP A 93 3.34 -1.10 7.14
CA ASP A 93 4.76 -1.22 7.51
C ASP A 93 4.98 -1.75 8.93
N GLY A 94 3.89 -1.91 9.68
CA GLY A 94 3.86 -2.39 11.06
C GLY A 94 4.49 -1.46 12.10
N ARG A 95 4.60 -0.15 11.82
CA ARG A 95 4.90 0.85 12.86
C ARG A 95 3.71 1.09 13.77
N PHE A 96 2.51 1.15 13.19
CA PHE A 96 1.25 1.22 13.94
C PHE A 96 0.61 -0.15 14.10
N GLY A 97 0.51 -0.88 12.99
CA GLY A 97 -0.03 -2.22 12.95
C GLY A 97 0.03 -2.80 11.54
N GLN A 98 -0.37 -4.07 11.43
CA GLN A 98 -0.48 -4.79 10.17
C GLN A 98 -1.79 -5.56 10.12
N THR A 99 -2.50 -5.37 9.02
CA THR A 99 -3.70 -6.14 8.68
C THR A 99 -3.32 -7.21 7.68
N TYR A 100 -3.96 -8.39 7.73
CA TYR A 100 -3.62 -9.49 6.85
C TYR A 100 -4.68 -9.71 5.78
N LEU A 101 -4.22 -10.03 4.57
CA LEU A 101 -5.12 -10.44 3.49
C LEU A 101 -4.94 -11.92 3.21
N TYR A 102 -6.05 -12.63 3.04
CA TYR A 102 -6.08 -13.98 2.50
C TYR A 102 -7.02 -14.05 1.30
N ARG A 103 -6.92 -15.13 0.52
CA ARG A 103 -7.79 -15.40 -0.62
C ARG A 103 -8.45 -16.75 -0.44
N ASP A 104 -9.74 -16.83 -0.72
CA ASP A 104 -10.46 -18.09 -0.88
C ASP A 104 -11.23 -18.12 -2.22
N HIS A 105 -12.08 -19.12 -2.42
CA HIS A 105 -12.83 -19.31 -3.67
C HIS A 105 -13.72 -18.12 -4.07
N SER A 106 -14.14 -17.30 -3.09
CA SER A 106 -15.06 -16.17 -3.31
C SER A 106 -14.35 -14.83 -3.50
N GLY A 107 -13.05 -14.76 -3.23
CA GLY A 107 -12.25 -13.56 -3.45
C GLY A 107 -11.24 -13.32 -2.34
N PHE A 108 -10.86 -12.05 -2.19
CA PHE A 108 -9.98 -11.60 -1.12
C PHE A 108 -10.76 -11.26 0.14
N TYR A 109 -10.09 -11.43 1.28
CA TYR A 109 -10.61 -11.10 2.58
C TYR A 109 -9.60 -10.30 3.37
N GLU A 110 -10.11 -9.33 4.13
CA GLU A 110 -9.37 -8.66 5.20
C GLU A 110 -9.57 -9.43 6.50
N SER A 111 -8.49 -9.77 7.20
CA SER A 111 -8.56 -10.54 8.44
C SER A 111 -9.31 -9.79 9.53
N GLN A 112 -10.07 -10.51 10.36
CA GLN A 112 -10.83 -9.90 11.46
C GLN A 112 -9.93 -9.26 12.52
N LEU A 113 -8.72 -9.80 12.68
CA LEU A 113 -7.71 -9.27 13.58
C LEU A 113 -6.52 -8.72 12.80
N SER A 114 -5.97 -7.64 13.33
CA SER A 114 -4.69 -7.04 12.93
C SER A 114 -3.71 -7.16 14.09
N PHE A 115 -2.42 -7.18 13.80
CA PHE A 115 -1.40 -6.97 14.82
C PHE A 115 -1.23 -5.46 15.04
N TYR A 116 -1.26 -5.00 16.28
CA TYR A 116 -0.95 -3.62 16.62
C TYR A 116 0.32 -3.53 17.47
N THR A 117 1.22 -2.66 17.06
CA THR A 117 2.59 -2.61 17.60
C THR A 117 2.64 -2.08 19.03
N ARG A 118 1.75 -1.15 19.37
CA ARG A 118 1.68 -0.58 20.73
C ARG A 118 1.16 -1.59 21.75
N GLU A 119 0.16 -2.37 21.35
CA GLU A 119 -0.45 -3.43 22.13
C GLU A 119 0.42 -4.69 22.16
N ASN A 120 1.38 -4.78 21.23
CA ASN A 120 2.24 -5.93 21.00
C ASN A 120 1.42 -7.24 20.88
N GLY A 121 0.34 -7.18 20.12
CA GLY A 121 -0.63 -8.27 20.06
C GLY A 121 -1.72 -8.05 19.03
N LEU A 122 -2.64 -9.02 18.96
CA LEU A 122 -3.77 -8.97 18.05
C LEU A 122 -4.92 -8.16 18.65
N ALA A 123 -5.57 -7.34 17.83
CA ALA A 123 -6.86 -6.73 18.14
C ALA A 123 -7.73 -6.62 16.89
N THR A 124 -9.01 -6.31 17.07
CA THR A 124 -9.97 -6.18 15.97
C THR A 124 -9.47 -5.19 14.92
N THR A 125 -9.51 -5.60 13.66
CA THR A 125 -9.18 -4.74 12.52
C THR A 125 -10.10 -3.53 12.52
N THR A 126 -9.54 -2.34 12.36
CA THR A 126 -10.30 -1.09 12.43
C THR A 126 -11.42 -1.08 11.38
N GLY A 127 -12.66 -0.85 11.82
CA GLY A 127 -13.85 -0.84 10.95
C GLY A 127 -14.57 -2.18 10.86
N HIS A 128 -14.00 -3.27 11.38
CA HIS A 128 -14.71 -4.53 11.51
C HIS A 128 -15.65 -4.52 12.72
N MET A 129 -16.80 -5.16 12.55
CA MET A 129 -17.80 -5.37 13.60
C MET A 129 -17.56 -6.68 14.33
N ASP A 130 -18.19 -6.86 15.50
CA ASP A 130 -18.15 -8.13 16.22
C ASP A 130 -18.72 -9.27 15.36
N PRO A 131 -17.96 -10.35 15.13
CA PRO A 131 -18.40 -11.43 14.28
C PRO A 131 -19.55 -12.22 14.92
N ARG A 132 -20.47 -12.69 14.09
CA ARG A 132 -21.61 -13.54 14.49
C ARG A 132 -21.50 -14.97 13.98
N THR A 133 -20.52 -15.24 13.12
CA THR A 133 -20.27 -16.55 12.53
C THR A 133 -18.77 -16.83 12.50
N LEU A 134 -18.39 -18.11 12.48
CA LEU A 134 -16.98 -18.51 12.38
C LEU A 134 -16.30 -17.95 11.13
N GLY A 135 -17.03 -17.83 10.01
CA GLY A 135 -16.53 -17.23 8.77
C GLY A 135 -16.23 -15.74 8.93
N ALA A 136 -17.18 -14.97 9.48
CA ALA A 136 -16.96 -13.55 9.78
C ALA A 136 -15.86 -13.34 10.82
N ALA A 137 -15.69 -14.30 11.73
CA ALA A 137 -14.62 -14.27 12.72
C ALA A 137 -13.24 -14.46 12.09
N ALA A 138 -13.10 -15.12 10.94
CA ALA A 138 -11.83 -15.21 10.20
C ALA A 138 -11.50 -13.91 9.44
N GLY A 139 -12.52 -13.27 8.85
CA GLY A 139 -12.34 -12.03 8.10
C GLY A 139 -13.57 -11.64 7.28
N GLY A 140 -13.54 -10.43 6.76
CA GLY A 140 -14.60 -9.86 5.92
C GLY A 140 -14.26 -9.98 4.43
N LEU A 141 -15.23 -10.38 3.61
CA LEU A 141 -15.09 -10.36 2.15
C LEU A 141 -14.85 -8.91 1.71
N THR A 142 -13.69 -8.66 1.11
CA THR A 142 -13.39 -7.34 0.53
C THR A 142 -14.20 -7.14 -0.74
N THR A 143 -14.90 -6.01 -0.84
CA THR A 143 -15.56 -5.64 -2.10
C THR A 143 -14.54 -5.43 -3.21
N SER A 144 -14.97 -5.51 -4.47
CA SER A 144 -14.10 -5.25 -5.62
C SER A 144 -13.47 -3.85 -5.61
N VAL A 145 -14.17 -2.87 -5.04
CA VAL A 145 -13.67 -1.51 -4.84
C VAL A 145 -12.61 -1.49 -3.73
N MET A 146 -12.91 -2.08 -2.58
CA MET A 146 -12.01 -2.05 -1.43
C MET A 146 -10.70 -2.79 -1.70
N ILE A 147 -10.76 -3.96 -2.36
CA ILE A 147 -9.53 -4.69 -2.70
C ILE A 147 -8.65 -3.92 -3.69
N ARG A 148 -9.24 -3.23 -4.67
CA ARG A 148 -8.48 -2.37 -5.59
C ARG A 148 -7.84 -1.21 -4.86
N GLN A 149 -8.50 -0.65 -3.84
CA GLN A 149 -7.92 0.40 -3.00
C GLN A 149 -6.77 -0.12 -2.13
N CYS A 150 -6.91 -1.29 -1.48
CA CYS A 150 -5.82 -1.92 -0.74
C CYS A 150 -4.59 -2.10 -1.65
N PHE A 151 -4.80 -2.65 -2.84
CA PHE A 151 -3.71 -2.90 -3.77
C PHE A 151 -3.13 -1.63 -4.38
N GLY A 152 -3.95 -0.65 -4.74
CA GLY A 152 -3.49 0.61 -5.31
C GLY A 152 -2.63 1.44 -4.36
N CYS A 153 -2.77 1.24 -3.04
CA CYS A 153 -2.06 2.02 -2.02
C CYS A 153 -0.97 1.28 -1.27
N HIS A 154 -0.97 -0.05 -1.35
CA HIS A 154 0.02 -0.85 -0.65
C HIS A 154 0.92 -1.66 -1.60
N PHE A 155 0.65 -1.60 -2.90
CA PHE A 155 1.39 -2.35 -3.92
C PHE A 155 1.67 -1.47 -5.14
N THR A 156 2.76 -1.77 -5.83
CA THR A 156 3.11 -1.19 -7.12
C THR A 156 2.60 -2.09 -8.24
N ALA A 157 2.13 -1.48 -9.33
CA ALA A 157 1.70 -2.18 -10.54
C ALA A 157 0.53 -3.17 -10.34
N SER A 158 -0.33 -2.94 -9.34
CA SER A 158 -1.52 -3.78 -9.13
C SER A 158 -2.60 -3.62 -10.20
N THR A 159 -2.56 -2.53 -10.96
CA THR A 159 -3.39 -2.29 -12.13
C THR A 159 -2.48 -1.92 -13.30
N THR A 160 -2.59 -2.67 -14.39
CA THR A 160 -1.81 -2.44 -15.62
C THR A 160 -2.74 -2.60 -16.81
N GLU A 161 -2.66 -1.69 -17.79
CA GLU A 161 -3.54 -1.74 -18.98
C GLU A 161 -5.03 -1.80 -18.58
N ASP A 162 -5.41 -0.99 -17.58
CA ASP A 162 -6.75 -0.91 -16.98
C ASP A 162 -7.29 -2.21 -16.36
N GLN A 163 -6.45 -3.23 -16.25
CA GLN A 163 -6.79 -4.51 -15.65
C GLN A 163 -6.19 -4.65 -14.26
N PHE A 164 -7.03 -5.02 -13.29
CA PHE A 164 -6.60 -5.34 -11.93
C PHE A 164 -5.92 -6.71 -11.91
N ARG A 165 -4.62 -6.73 -11.64
CA ARG A 165 -3.75 -7.91 -11.68
C ARG A 165 -3.01 -8.09 -10.34
N PRO A 166 -3.73 -8.45 -9.26
CA PRO A 166 -3.15 -8.53 -7.91
C PRO A 166 -2.06 -9.59 -7.75
N ASP A 167 -2.03 -10.60 -8.62
CA ASP A 167 -1.01 -11.66 -8.57
C ASP A 167 0.34 -11.22 -9.15
N ASP A 168 0.33 -10.19 -10.00
CA ASP A 168 1.53 -9.58 -10.58
C ASP A 168 1.99 -8.33 -9.79
N ALA A 169 1.23 -7.94 -8.76
CA ALA A 169 1.50 -6.74 -7.98
C ALA A 169 2.78 -6.91 -7.15
N ILE A 170 3.60 -5.86 -7.11
CA ILE A 170 4.82 -5.81 -6.32
C ILE A 170 4.48 -5.21 -4.95
N PRO A 171 4.75 -5.89 -3.82
CA PRO A 171 4.45 -5.36 -2.49
C PRO A 171 5.21 -4.06 -2.20
N GLY A 172 4.52 -3.10 -1.59
CA GLY A 172 5.06 -1.77 -1.32
C GLY A 172 4.94 -0.80 -2.50
N LEU A 173 5.07 0.49 -2.21
CA LEU A 173 5.14 1.55 -3.21
C LEU A 173 6.60 1.82 -3.56
N GLY A 174 7.04 1.29 -4.72
CA GLY A 174 8.37 1.51 -5.28
C GLY A 174 8.44 2.74 -6.17
N CYS A 175 9.59 2.96 -6.82
CA CYS A 175 9.84 4.15 -7.65
C CYS A 175 8.74 4.37 -8.70
N GLU A 176 8.36 3.30 -9.40
CA GLU A 176 7.39 3.33 -10.50
C GLU A 176 5.93 3.43 -10.04
N ALA A 177 5.66 3.37 -8.72
CA ALA A 177 4.34 3.72 -8.18
C ALA A 177 4.09 5.22 -8.30
N CYS A 178 5.14 6.04 -8.16
CA CYS A 178 5.03 7.49 -8.22
C CYS A 178 5.51 8.09 -9.55
N HIS A 179 6.54 7.50 -10.15
CA HIS A 179 7.17 8.00 -11.37
C HIS A 179 6.59 7.39 -12.65
N GLY A 180 5.70 6.39 -12.53
CA GLY A 180 5.20 5.61 -13.66
C GLY A 180 6.24 4.63 -14.21
N PRO A 181 5.95 3.98 -15.36
CA PRO A 181 6.84 3.00 -15.98
C PRO A 181 8.18 3.59 -16.41
N GLY A 182 9.30 3.02 -15.95
CA GLY A 182 10.63 3.62 -16.09
C GLY A 182 11.47 3.09 -17.26
N LEU A 183 11.02 2.10 -18.04
CA LEU A 183 11.88 1.43 -19.02
C LEU A 183 12.50 2.41 -20.03
N GLN A 184 11.67 3.28 -20.63
CA GLN A 184 12.15 4.23 -21.64
C GLN A 184 13.17 5.21 -21.04
N HIS A 185 12.90 5.69 -19.82
CA HIS A 185 13.82 6.54 -19.09
C HIS A 185 15.17 5.85 -18.84
N VAL A 186 15.16 4.59 -18.39
CA VAL A 186 16.40 3.83 -18.15
C VAL A 186 17.15 3.59 -19.45
N VAL A 187 16.49 3.11 -20.50
CA VAL A 187 17.13 2.81 -21.80
C VAL A 187 17.77 4.06 -22.39
N LEU A 188 17.06 5.20 -22.40
CA LEU A 188 17.58 6.44 -22.97
C LEU A 188 18.82 6.92 -22.21
N ASN A 189 18.75 6.95 -20.87
CA ASN A 189 19.84 7.48 -20.04
C ASN A 189 21.04 6.53 -19.90
N THR A 190 20.88 5.24 -20.21
CA THR A 190 21.98 4.26 -20.17
C THR A 190 22.65 4.07 -21.53
N THR A 191 21.93 4.26 -22.64
CA THR A 191 22.44 3.99 -24.00
C THR A 191 22.70 5.22 -24.85
N GLN A 192 22.03 6.35 -24.57
CA GLN A 192 22.01 7.55 -25.44
C GLN A 192 22.18 8.85 -24.64
N ARG A 193 22.92 8.80 -23.52
CA ARG A 193 23.04 9.90 -22.54
C ARG A 193 23.47 11.25 -23.15
N ASP A 194 24.30 11.21 -24.19
CA ASP A 194 24.85 12.41 -24.85
C ASP A 194 24.03 12.88 -26.07
N GLU A 195 23.05 12.09 -26.54
CA GLU A 195 22.37 12.29 -27.83
C GLU A 195 20.90 12.74 -27.70
N ALA A 196 20.30 12.67 -26.51
CA ALA A 196 18.88 12.99 -26.31
C ALA A 196 18.59 13.71 -24.98
N PRO A 197 18.64 15.05 -24.93
CA PRO A 197 18.07 15.80 -23.82
C PRO A 197 16.55 15.56 -23.77
N GLY A 198 16.05 14.99 -22.67
CA GLY A 198 14.60 14.73 -22.52
C GLY A 198 14.20 13.55 -21.64
N GLY A 199 15.15 12.74 -21.14
CA GLY A 199 14.85 11.57 -20.32
C GLY A 199 13.98 11.85 -19.09
N ASP A 200 14.08 13.04 -18.51
CA ASP A 200 13.26 13.48 -17.36
C ASP A 200 11.77 13.62 -17.70
N GLN A 201 11.41 13.78 -18.97
CA GLN A 201 10.01 13.87 -19.42
C GLN A 201 9.37 12.49 -19.62
N LEU A 202 10.18 11.41 -19.62
CA LEU A 202 9.72 10.03 -19.81
C LEU A 202 9.17 9.41 -18.52
N VAL A 203 9.30 10.10 -17.40
CA VAL A 203 8.75 9.68 -16.10
C VAL A 203 8.00 10.86 -15.47
N MET A 204 6.96 10.54 -14.70
CA MET A 204 6.26 11.53 -13.90
C MET A 204 7.20 12.07 -12.82
N ASN A 205 7.16 13.37 -12.55
CA ASN A 205 7.88 13.96 -11.42
C ASN A 205 6.87 14.66 -10.48
N PRO A 206 6.47 14.01 -9.38
CA PRO A 206 5.51 14.57 -8.43
C PRO A 206 5.94 15.93 -7.84
N ALA A 207 7.24 16.25 -7.79
CA ALA A 207 7.73 17.54 -7.29
C ALA A 207 7.34 18.73 -8.18
N LYS A 208 6.90 18.49 -9.42
CA LYS A 208 6.47 19.51 -10.37
C LYS A 208 4.95 19.73 -10.40
N LEU A 209 4.20 19.01 -9.57
CA LEU A 209 2.74 19.13 -9.51
C LEU A 209 2.33 20.48 -8.89
N SER A 210 1.23 21.03 -9.40
CA SER A 210 0.57 22.15 -8.73
C SER A 210 -0.01 21.70 -7.37
N PRO A 211 -0.37 22.60 -6.44
CA PRO A 211 -1.02 22.21 -5.20
C PRO A 211 -2.25 21.31 -5.37
N ALA A 212 -3.11 21.61 -6.35
CA ALA A 212 -4.29 20.80 -6.65
C ALA A 212 -3.90 19.41 -7.16
N ASP A 213 -3.00 19.34 -8.14
CA ASP A 213 -2.57 18.06 -8.70
C ASP A 213 -1.78 17.21 -7.68
N SER A 214 -1.02 17.85 -6.79
CA SER A 214 -0.30 17.17 -5.70
C SER A 214 -1.27 16.52 -4.72
N VAL A 215 -2.35 17.20 -4.38
CA VAL A 215 -3.42 16.64 -3.53
C VAL A 215 -4.10 15.52 -4.29
N ASP A 216 -4.61 15.76 -5.49
CA ASP A 216 -5.31 14.71 -6.27
C ASP A 216 -4.46 13.44 -6.46
N PHE A 217 -3.15 13.61 -6.64
CA PHE A 217 -2.21 12.50 -6.74
C PHE A 217 -2.01 11.74 -5.42
N CYS A 218 -1.73 12.44 -4.31
CA CYS A 218 -1.45 11.81 -3.02
C CYS A 218 -2.71 11.25 -2.35
N ASP A 219 -3.88 11.82 -2.64
CA ASP A 219 -5.16 11.48 -2.01
C ASP A 219 -5.70 10.13 -2.45
N ALA A 220 -5.21 9.61 -3.59
CA ALA A 220 -5.48 8.25 -4.02
C ALA A 220 -5.26 7.24 -2.87
N CYS A 221 -4.34 7.56 -1.96
CA CYS A 221 -4.04 6.76 -0.77
C CYS A 221 -4.18 7.49 0.56
N HIS A 222 -3.87 8.78 0.60
CA HIS A 222 -3.97 9.60 1.82
C HIS A 222 -5.39 10.12 2.11
N ARG A 223 -6.37 9.67 1.30
CA ARG A 223 -7.81 9.90 1.41
C ARG A 223 -8.23 11.36 1.23
N THR A 224 -9.20 11.54 0.35
CA THR A 224 -9.76 12.85 -0.02
C THR A 224 -10.69 13.41 1.05
N THR A 225 -11.06 14.68 0.88
CA THR A 225 -12.22 15.28 1.58
C THR A 225 -13.53 14.53 1.28
N ALA A 226 -13.71 14.03 0.06
CA ALA A 226 -14.90 13.26 -0.31
C ALA A 226 -14.94 11.92 0.46
N ASP A 227 -13.81 11.23 0.60
CA ASP A 227 -13.70 9.99 1.39
C ASP A 227 -14.03 10.26 2.86
N ALA A 228 -13.50 11.36 3.40
CA ALA A 228 -13.81 11.78 4.76
C ALA A 228 -15.33 12.00 4.96
N GLN A 229 -15.99 12.57 3.96
CA GLN A 229 -17.41 12.90 4.01
C GLN A 229 -18.29 11.65 3.85
N LEU A 230 -17.97 10.78 2.89
CA LEU A 230 -18.69 9.55 2.59
C LEU A 230 -18.60 8.53 3.73
N GLN A 231 -17.47 8.50 4.45
CA GLN A 231 -17.26 7.63 5.60
C GLN A 231 -17.68 8.27 6.93
N GLU A 232 -18.37 9.43 6.88
CA GLU A 232 -18.75 10.26 8.04
C GLU A 232 -17.58 10.66 8.97
N LEU A 233 -16.34 10.45 8.53
CA LEU A 233 -15.11 10.81 9.26
C LEU A 233 -14.96 12.32 9.42
N VAL A 234 -15.64 13.15 8.62
CA VAL A 234 -15.73 14.60 8.86
C VAL A 234 -16.28 14.96 10.24
N LYS A 235 -17.16 14.12 10.81
CA LYS A 235 -17.68 14.23 12.19
C LYS A 235 -16.89 13.39 13.19
N GLY A 236 -15.92 12.61 12.72
CA GLY A 236 -15.17 11.62 13.50
C GLY A 236 -14.15 12.19 14.49
N GLY A 237 -14.12 13.50 14.73
CA GLY A 237 -13.19 14.13 15.68
C GLY A 237 -11.73 13.80 15.38
N VAL A 238 -11.06 13.11 16.32
CA VAL A 238 -9.66 12.68 16.19
C VAL A 238 -9.45 11.65 15.05
N ASN A 239 -10.49 10.94 14.63
CA ASN A 239 -10.37 9.87 13.63
C ASN A 239 -10.04 10.34 12.21
N ASN A 240 -10.23 11.65 11.93
CA ASN A 240 -9.84 12.25 10.66
C ASN A 240 -8.51 12.99 10.69
N VAL A 241 -7.77 12.94 11.80
CA VAL A 241 -6.42 13.54 11.90
C VAL A 241 -5.45 12.89 10.90
N ARG A 242 -5.68 11.62 10.57
CA ARG A 242 -4.90 10.85 9.59
C ARG A 242 -5.23 11.13 8.12
N LEU A 243 -6.15 12.05 7.82
CA LEU A 243 -6.53 12.42 6.45
C LEU A 243 -5.77 13.71 6.08
N GLN A 244 -4.47 13.57 5.78
CA GLN A 244 -3.57 14.72 5.55
C GLN A 244 -4.12 15.70 4.51
N PRO A 245 -4.65 15.25 3.36
CA PRO A 245 -5.11 16.16 2.33
C PRO A 245 -6.40 16.89 2.67
N TYR A 246 -7.37 16.18 3.24
CA TYR A 246 -8.57 16.78 3.82
C TYR A 246 -8.23 17.90 4.80
N ARG A 247 -7.18 17.71 5.62
CA ARG A 247 -6.73 18.73 6.58
C ARG A 247 -5.98 19.86 5.88
N LEU A 248 -5.15 19.58 4.88
CA LEU A 248 -4.43 20.58 4.09
C LEU A 248 -5.40 21.53 3.37
N GLN A 249 -6.43 20.97 2.73
CA GLN A 249 -7.48 21.69 2.01
C GLN A 249 -8.32 22.60 2.92
N LYS A 250 -8.27 22.41 4.25
CA LYS A 250 -8.94 23.26 5.25
C LYS A 250 -8.06 24.37 5.81
N SER A 251 -6.81 24.46 5.36
CA SER A 251 -5.89 25.49 5.83
C SER A 251 -6.17 26.83 5.15
N LYS A 252 -5.91 27.93 5.86
CA LYS A 252 -6.02 29.28 5.28
C LYS A 252 -5.13 29.46 4.04
N CYS A 253 -3.95 28.82 4.04
CA CYS A 253 -3.02 28.87 2.92
C CYS A 253 -3.60 28.25 1.65
N TRP A 254 -4.39 27.18 1.80
CA TRP A 254 -5.14 26.57 0.70
C TRP A 254 -6.19 27.53 0.15
N ASP A 255 -7.00 28.14 1.02
CA ASP A 255 -8.04 29.10 0.62
C ASP A 255 -7.48 30.33 -0.11
N THR A 256 -6.27 30.76 0.24
CA THR A 256 -5.59 31.87 -0.43
C THR A 256 -4.92 31.49 -1.76
N GLY A 257 -4.90 30.21 -2.12
CA GLY A 257 -4.26 29.72 -3.34
C GLY A 257 -2.73 29.81 -3.31
N ASP A 258 -2.09 29.62 -2.15
CA ASP A 258 -0.63 29.66 -2.05
C ASP A 258 0.01 28.55 -2.89
N ALA A 259 0.73 28.90 -3.95
CA ALA A 259 1.34 27.95 -4.88
C ALA A 259 2.37 27.01 -4.24
N ARG A 260 2.82 27.28 -3.01
CA ARG A 260 3.81 26.48 -2.28
C ARG A 260 3.20 25.31 -1.51
N ILE A 261 1.87 25.24 -1.37
CA ILE A 261 1.21 24.26 -0.51
C ILE A 261 1.03 22.89 -1.19
N THR A 262 2.14 22.21 -1.45
CA THR A 262 2.14 20.82 -1.95
C THR A 262 2.45 19.84 -0.82
N CYS A 263 2.14 18.56 -1.00
CA CYS A 263 2.50 17.53 -0.03
C CYS A 263 4.03 17.49 0.19
N MET A 264 4.78 17.65 -0.92
CA MET A 264 6.24 17.60 -0.93
C MET A 264 6.92 18.89 -0.40
N ALA A 265 6.16 19.95 -0.13
CA ALA A 265 6.71 21.13 0.52
C ALA A 265 7.11 20.86 1.98
N CYS A 266 6.49 19.84 2.60
CA CYS A 266 6.73 19.45 3.99
C CYS A 266 7.23 18.02 4.15
N HIS A 267 7.08 17.17 3.13
CA HIS A 267 7.41 15.75 3.17
C HIS A 267 8.39 15.35 2.06
N ASP A 268 9.38 14.53 2.37
CA ASP A 268 10.20 13.84 1.37
C ASP A 268 9.77 12.37 1.22
N PRO A 269 9.02 12.03 0.15
CA PRO A 269 8.53 10.67 -0.05
C PRO A 269 9.65 9.65 -0.32
N SER A 270 10.88 10.12 -0.57
CA SER A 270 12.04 9.24 -0.75
C SER A 270 12.77 8.93 0.55
N SER A 271 12.42 9.52 1.70
CA SER A 271 13.14 9.32 2.96
C SER A 271 12.27 9.12 4.21
N GLU A 272 10.95 9.35 4.13
CA GLU A 272 10.01 9.26 5.27
C GLU A 272 9.26 7.93 5.41
#